data_AF-A0A7C3Y8S6-F1
#
_entry.id   AF-A0A7C3Y8S6-F1
#
_cell.length_a   1.000
_cell.length_b   1.000
_cell.length_c   1.000
_cell.angle_alpha   90.00
_cell.angle_beta   90.00
_cell.angle_gamma   90.00
#
_symmetry.space_group_name_H-M   'P 1'
#
loop_
_entity.id
_entity.type
_entity.pdbx_description
1 polymer ?
#
loop_
_entity_poly.entity_id
_entity_poly.type
_entity_poly.pdbx_seq_one_letter_code
_entity_poly.pdbx_strand_id
1 'polypeptide(L)'
;MSLTMHDIKPIGLCITTQELFDTKKFLLNYCDNILLRGKDPALSNKLNAIKRDLNSIRTQPKFLDGYKAVLISNIDKIIALVESRYAKTFSEDVELVKKSGKNIIERITNAQSFDEIAILEDVFKTNVVLPTYRLFIDDMKKLKINIV
;
A
#
# COMPACT_ATOMS: atom_id res chain seq x y z
N MET A 1 12.17 -4.45 25.58
CA MET A 1 10.99 -3.69 25.09
C MET A 1 10.18 -4.64 24.22
N SER A 2 8.85 -4.64 24.33
CA SER A 2 7.98 -5.50 23.53
C SER A 2 7.61 -4.81 22.22
N LEU A 3 7.66 -5.53 21.10
CA LEU A 3 7.15 -5.07 19.81
C LEU A 3 5.64 -4.87 19.89
N THR A 4 5.14 -3.73 19.44
CA THR A 4 3.70 -3.44 19.36
C THR A 4 3.21 -3.43 17.92
N MET A 5 1.89 -3.57 17.73
CA MET A 5 1.25 -3.39 16.42
C MET A 5 1.53 -2.02 15.80
N HIS A 6 1.80 -1.01 16.63
CA HIS A 6 2.16 0.31 16.15
C HIS A 6 3.51 0.27 15.43
N ASP A 7 4.47 -0.53 15.91
CA ASP A 7 5.84 -0.57 15.39
C ASP A 7 5.93 -1.21 14.01
N ILE A 8 5.07 -2.19 13.73
CA ILE A 8 4.99 -2.87 12.43
C ILE A 8 4.12 -2.13 11.40
N LYS A 9 3.40 -1.08 11.81
CA LYS A 9 2.44 -0.36 10.97
C LYS A 9 3.03 0.18 9.66
N PRO A 10 4.26 0.76 9.63
CA PRO A 10 4.86 1.19 8.36
C PRO A 10 5.03 0.02 7.37
N ILE A 11 5.49 -1.14 7.85
CA ILE A 11 5.67 -2.34 7.02
C ILE A 11 4.32 -2.90 6.55
N GLY A 12 3.36 -3.03 7.46
CA GLY A 12 2.02 -3.53 7.12
C GLY A 12 1.38 -2.68 6.03
N LEU A 13 1.49 -1.34 6.13
CA LEU A 13 0.96 -0.43 5.13
C LEU A 13 1.72 -0.53 3.79
N CYS A 14 3.05 -0.70 3.82
CA CYS A 14 3.84 -0.98 2.62
C CYS A 14 3.35 -2.23 1.89
N ILE A 15 3.13 -3.34 2.60
CA ILE A 15 2.67 -4.61 2.00
C ILE A 15 1.29 -4.43 1.38
N THR A 16 0.33 -3.88 2.14
CA THR A 16 -1.04 -3.69 1.62
C THR A 16 -1.07 -2.73 0.42
N THR A 17 -0.15 -1.76 0.38
CA THR A 17 -0.05 -0.82 -0.75
C THR A 17 0.60 -1.47 -1.95
N GLN A 18 1.60 -2.33 -1.75
CA GLN A 18 2.21 -3.10 -2.81
C GLN A 18 1.18 -4.00 -3.51
N GLU A 19 0.29 -4.65 -2.76
CA GLU A 19 -0.77 -5.48 -3.34
C GLU A 19 -1.74 -4.71 -4.25
N LEU A 20 -1.89 -3.39 -4.04
CA LEU A 20 -2.70 -2.57 -4.92
C LEU A 20 -2.03 -2.44 -6.29
N PHE A 21 -0.71 -2.27 -6.36
CA PHE A 21 0.02 -2.14 -7.64
C PHE A 21 -0.16 -3.34 -8.58
N ASP A 22 -0.46 -4.53 -8.07
CA ASP A 22 -0.97 -5.64 -8.90
C ASP A 22 -2.43 -5.35 -9.28
N THR A 23 -2.59 -4.47 -10.26
CA THR A 23 -3.89 -4.00 -10.72
C THR A 23 -4.76 -5.14 -11.24
N LYS A 24 -4.17 -6.18 -11.83
CA LYS A 24 -4.91 -7.37 -12.28
C LYS A 24 -5.50 -8.12 -11.09
N LYS A 25 -4.70 -8.42 -10.07
CA LYS A 25 -5.16 -9.09 -8.85
C LYS A 25 -6.17 -8.23 -8.10
N PHE A 26 -5.93 -6.93 -7.96
CA PHE A 26 -6.87 -5.99 -7.34
C PHE A 26 -8.23 -6.03 -8.03
N LEU A 27 -8.25 -5.90 -9.35
CA LEU A 27 -9.49 -5.86 -10.15
C LEU A 27 -10.22 -7.21 -10.16
N LEU A 28 -9.52 -8.33 -9.97
CA LEU A 28 -10.12 -9.65 -9.85
C LEU A 28 -10.70 -9.92 -8.45
N ASN A 29 -10.02 -9.45 -7.40
CA ASN A 29 -10.26 -9.87 -6.02
C ASN A 29 -11.13 -8.92 -5.20
N TYR A 30 -11.37 -7.68 -5.64
CA TYR A 30 -12.26 -6.81 -4.87
C TYR A 30 -13.68 -7.42 -4.77
N CYS A 31 -14.25 -7.36 -3.55
CA CYS A 31 -15.55 -7.95 -3.20
C CYS A 31 -15.68 -9.45 -3.55
N ASP A 32 -14.60 -10.25 -3.47
CA ASP A 32 -14.61 -11.69 -3.77
C ASP A 32 -15.34 -12.59 -2.74
N ASN A 33 -15.74 -11.99 -1.61
CA ASN A 33 -16.57 -12.58 -0.56
C ASN A 33 -16.01 -13.90 0.00
N ILE A 34 -14.70 -14.13 -0.03
CA ILE A 34 -14.07 -15.42 0.33
C ILE A 34 -14.58 -15.94 1.69
N LEU A 35 -14.55 -15.09 2.72
CA LEU A 35 -14.98 -15.47 4.08
C LEU A 35 -16.51 -15.60 4.25
N LEU A 36 -17.28 -14.99 3.34
CA LEU A 36 -18.74 -14.91 3.41
C LEU A 36 -19.43 -16.01 2.58
N ARG A 37 -18.69 -16.72 1.71
CA ARG A 37 -19.22 -17.86 0.95
C ARG A 37 -19.83 -18.88 1.91
N GLY A 38 -21.16 -19.02 1.83
CA GLY A 38 -21.93 -20.04 2.55
C GLY A 38 -22.41 -19.68 3.97
N LYS A 39 -22.07 -18.50 4.51
CA LYS A 39 -22.50 -18.09 5.87
C LYS A 39 -23.56 -16.98 5.90
N ASP A 40 -23.54 -16.07 4.92
CA ASP A 40 -24.54 -14.99 4.82
C ASP A 40 -24.89 -14.71 3.34
N PRO A 41 -25.94 -15.35 2.80
CA PRO A 41 -26.36 -15.16 1.42
C PRO A 41 -26.83 -13.74 1.12
N ALA A 42 -27.43 -13.04 2.09
CA ALA A 42 -27.97 -11.71 1.88
C ALA A 42 -26.84 -10.68 1.71
N LEU A 43 -25.81 -10.75 2.56
CA LEU A 43 -24.62 -9.92 2.43
C LEU A 43 -23.81 -10.29 1.18
N SER A 44 -23.68 -11.58 0.87
CA SER A 44 -23.00 -12.04 -0.35
C SER A 44 -23.66 -11.48 -1.62
N ASN A 45 -24.99 -11.49 -1.70
CA ASN A 45 -25.72 -10.91 -2.83
C ASN A 45 -25.48 -9.41 -2.99
N LYS A 46 -25.48 -8.65 -1.88
CA LYS A 46 -25.16 -7.21 -1.90
C LYS A 46 -23.75 -6.93 -2.41
N LEU A 47 -22.76 -7.68 -1.92
CA LEU A 47 -21.36 -7.50 -2.32
C LEU A 47 -21.11 -7.93 -3.77
N ASN A 48 -21.80 -8.98 -4.25
CA ASN A 48 -21.77 -9.37 -5.66
C ASN A 48 -22.40 -8.31 -6.57
N ALA A 49 -23.47 -7.63 -6.13
CA ALA A 49 -24.06 -6.52 -6.86
C ALA A 49 -23.07 -5.34 -6.98
N ILE A 50 -22.47 -4.92 -5.86
CA ILE A 50 -21.41 -3.89 -5.83
C ILE A 50 -20.25 -4.28 -6.77
N LYS A 51 -19.84 -5.55 -6.77
CA LYS A 51 -18.79 -6.05 -7.68
C LYS A 51 -19.17 -5.92 -9.16
N ARG A 52 -20.42 -6.22 -9.52
CA ARG A 52 -20.88 -6.08 -10.91
C ARG A 52 -20.92 -4.61 -11.33
N ASP A 53 -21.39 -3.73 -10.45
CA ASP A 53 -21.50 -2.30 -10.71
C ASP A 53 -20.12 -1.66 -10.88
N LEU A 54 -19.17 -1.98 -10.01
CA LEU A 54 -17.79 -1.49 -10.13
C LEU A 54 -17.09 -2.02 -11.40
N ASN A 55 -17.37 -3.26 -11.81
CA ASN A 55 -16.80 -3.82 -13.04
C ASN A 55 -17.39 -3.19 -14.30
N SER A 56 -18.67 -2.77 -14.30
CA SER A 56 -19.27 -2.08 -15.44
C SER A 56 -18.76 -0.64 -15.61
N ILE A 57 -18.17 -0.08 -14.55
CA ILE A 57 -17.62 1.28 -14.48
C ILE A 57 -16.09 1.30 -14.63
N ARG A 58 -15.43 0.14 -14.73
CA ARG A 58 -13.95 0.04 -14.78
C ARG A 58 -13.29 0.87 -15.89
N THR A 59 -14.01 1.14 -16.98
CA THR A 59 -13.55 1.98 -18.10
C THR A 59 -13.79 3.47 -17.88
N GLN A 60 -14.51 3.86 -16.82
CA GLN A 60 -14.75 5.27 -16.50
C GLN A 60 -13.51 5.89 -15.85
N PRO A 61 -13.09 7.09 -16.29
CA PRO A 61 -11.96 7.82 -15.71
C PRO A 61 -12.02 7.98 -14.18
N LYS A 62 -13.23 8.20 -13.63
CA LYS A 62 -13.45 8.36 -12.19
C LYS A 62 -13.02 7.16 -11.35
N PHE A 63 -13.07 5.94 -11.90
CA PHE A 63 -12.64 4.75 -11.18
C PHE A 63 -11.12 4.70 -11.06
N LEU A 64 -10.40 5.05 -12.12
CA LEU A 64 -8.94 5.22 -12.08
C LEU A 64 -8.55 6.33 -11.09
N ASP A 65 -9.25 7.46 -11.07
CA ASP A 65 -8.98 8.56 -10.14
C ASP A 65 -9.17 8.15 -8.67
N GLY A 66 -10.23 7.40 -8.37
CA GLY A 66 -10.44 6.83 -7.03
C GLY A 66 -9.32 5.87 -6.63
N TYR A 67 -8.89 5.02 -7.56
CA TYR A 67 -7.79 4.09 -7.34
C TYR A 67 -6.44 4.81 -7.09
N LYS A 68 -6.13 5.84 -7.89
CA LYS A 68 -4.97 6.73 -7.67
C LYS A 68 -5.01 7.38 -6.28
N ALA A 69 -6.18 7.90 -5.88
CA ALA A 69 -6.32 8.56 -4.59
C ALA A 69 -6.02 7.64 -3.40
N VAL A 70 -6.43 6.36 -3.47
CA VAL A 70 -6.11 5.35 -2.45
C VAL A 70 -4.60 5.10 -2.38
N LEU A 71 -3.95 4.88 -3.53
CA LEU A 71 -2.50 4.68 -3.57
C LEU A 71 -1.73 5.88 -3.01
N ILE A 72 -2.07 7.10 -3.47
CA ILE A 72 -1.42 8.34 -3.02
C ILE A 72 -1.60 8.50 -1.51
N SER A 73 -2.81 8.30 -0.98
CA SER A 73 -3.07 8.39 0.45
C SER A 73 -2.25 7.39 1.26
N ASN A 74 -2.07 6.17 0.75
CA ASN A 74 -1.26 5.18 1.44
C ASN A 74 0.24 5.52 1.40
N ILE A 75 0.76 5.95 0.25
CA ILE A 75 2.18 6.34 0.13
C ILE A 75 2.48 7.53 1.03
N ASP A 76 1.61 8.54 1.07
CA ASP A 76 1.75 9.70 1.96
C ASP A 76 1.78 9.28 3.44
N LYS A 77 0.88 8.38 3.86
CA LYS A 77 0.89 7.82 5.22
C LYS A 77 2.16 7.02 5.53
N ILE A 78 2.68 6.25 4.57
CA ILE A 78 3.96 5.53 4.74
C ILE A 78 5.07 6.53 4.99
N ILE A 79 5.18 7.56 4.16
CA ILE A 79 6.16 8.64 4.30
C ILE A 79 6.07 9.26 5.70
N ALA A 80 4.88 9.69 6.12
CA ALA A 80 4.67 10.31 7.43
C ALA A 80 5.06 9.38 8.59
N LEU A 81 4.73 8.09 8.49
CA LEU A 81 5.07 7.10 9.50
C LEU A 81 6.58 6.83 9.57
N VAL A 82 7.25 6.70 8.42
CA VAL A 82 8.70 6.51 8.34
C VAL A 82 9.44 7.72 8.91
N GLU A 83 9.00 8.93 8.54
CA GLU A 83 9.57 10.18 9.04
C GLU A 83 9.41 10.31 10.56
N SER A 84 8.19 10.16 11.06
CA SER A 84 7.91 10.31 12.50
C SER A 84 8.70 9.35 13.39
N ARG A 85 9.07 8.16 12.88
CA ARG A 85 9.75 7.12 13.65
C ARG A 85 11.25 7.16 13.51
N TYR A 86 11.75 7.22 12.28
CA TYR A 86 13.14 6.90 12.01
C TYR A 86 14.01 8.14 11.77
N ALA A 87 13.42 9.31 11.51
CA ALA A 87 14.17 10.52 11.10
C ALA A 87 15.22 10.98 12.14
N LYS A 88 14.98 10.73 13.43
CA LYS A 88 15.93 11.08 14.50
C LYS A 88 17.22 10.27 14.46
N THR A 89 17.18 9.05 13.93
CA THR A 89 18.32 8.12 13.94
C THR A 89 18.87 7.88 12.53
N PHE A 90 18.01 7.84 11.52
CA PHE A 90 18.32 7.43 10.15
C PHE A 90 17.85 8.49 9.14
N SER A 91 18.25 9.74 9.32
CA SER A 91 17.73 10.88 8.55
C SER A 91 17.96 10.74 7.04
N GLU A 92 19.14 10.27 6.61
CA GLU A 92 19.49 10.13 5.19
C GLU A 92 18.61 9.08 4.49
N ASP A 93 18.47 7.90 5.10
CA ASP A 93 17.63 6.82 4.58
C ASP A 93 16.13 7.20 4.54
N VAL A 94 15.67 7.94 5.55
CA VAL A 94 14.31 8.49 5.58
C VAL A 94 14.08 9.48 4.43
N GLU A 95 15.05 10.34 4.13
CA GLU A 95 14.93 11.27 3.01
C GLU A 95 14.93 10.56 1.66
N LEU A 96 15.65 9.45 1.51
CA LEU A 96 15.56 8.60 0.32
C LEU A 96 14.13 8.05 0.14
N VAL A 97 13.54 7.49 1.19
CA VAL A 97 12.15 6.98 1.15
C VAL A 97 11.16 8.10 0.81
N LYS A 98 11.31 9.27 1.43
CA LYS A 98 10.48 10.46 1.16
C LYS A 98 10.56 10.88 -0.29
N LYS A 99 11.77 11.01 -0.83
CA LYS A 99 12.00 11.41 -2.22
C LYS A 99 11.41 10.40 -3.20
N SER A 100 11.66 9.11 -2.97
CA SER A 100 11.12 8.04 -3.81
C SER A 100 9.60 7.96 -3.75
N GLY A 101 9.00 8.07 -2.56
CA GLY A 101 7.55 8.09 -2.40
C GLY A 101 6.88 9.28 -3.10
N LYS A 102 7.46 10.48 -2.99
CA LYS A 102 6.98 11.68 -3.71
C LYS A 102 7.04 11.50 -5.23
N ASN A 103 8.15 10.96 -5.75
CA ASN A 103 8.28 10.68 -7.18
C ASN A 103 7.22 9.68 -7.67
N ILE A 104 6.95 8.63 -6.90
CA ILE A 104 5.91 7.65 -7.24
C ILE A 104 4.52 8.31 -7.23
N ILE A 105 4.21 9.15 -6.24
CA ILE A 105 2.94 9.91 -6.18
C ILE A 105 2.75 10.78 -7.43
N GLU A 106 3.79 11.50 -7.84
CA GLU A 106 3.76 12.32 -9.05
C GLU A 106 3.45 11.47 -10.30
N ARG A 107 4.11 10.32 -10.44
CA ARG A 107 3.87 9.38 -11.56
C ARG A 107 2.45 8.80 -11.54
N ILE A 108 1.94 8.42 -10.37
CA ILE A 108 0.57 7.91 -10.21
C ILE A 108 -0.46 8.99 -10.58
N THR A 109 -0.22 10.24 -10.17
CA THR A 109 -1.11 11.36 -10.46
C THR A 109 -1.29 11.53 -11.98
N ASN A 110 -0.17 11.47 -12.71
CA ASN A 110 -0.14 11.66 -14.16
C ASN A 110 -0.49 10.40 -14.99
N ALA A 111 -0.54 9.22 -14.39
CA ALA A 111 -0.81 7.96 -15.11
C ALA A 111 -2.18 7.98 -15.80
N GLN A 112 -2.27 7.55 -17.04
CA GLN A 112 -3.54 7.53 -17.80
C GLN A 112 -4.21 6.15 -17.82
N SER A 113 -3.53 5.14 -17.28
CA SER A 113 -4.01 3.76 -17.30
C SER A 113 -3.58 2.99 -16.04
N PHE A 114 -4.27 1.86 -15.78
CA PHE A 114 -3.88 0.92 -14.73
C PHE A 114 -2.52 0.27 -15.03
N ASP A 115 -2.17 0.06 -16.30
CA ASP A 115 -0.90 -0.55 -16.70
C ASP A 115 0.28 0.38 -16.40
N GLU A 116 0.14 1.69 -16.62
CA GLU A 116 1.13 2.69 -16.22
C GLU A 116 1.36 2.76 -14.71
N ILE A 117 0.34 2.43 -13.92
CA ILE A 117 0.50 2.30 -12.46
C ILE A 117 1.18 0.97 -12.11
N ALA A 118 0.80 -0.13 -12.75
CA ALA A 118 1.34 -1.45 -12.45
C ALA A 118 2.87 -1.53 -12.62
N ILE A 119 3.44 -0.86 -13.63
CA ILE A 119 4.90 -0.81 -13.83
C ILE A 119 5.66 -0.11 -12.69
N LEU A 120 4.96 0.60 -11.80
CA LEU A 120 5.56 1.24 -10.63
C LEU A 120 5.74 0.28 -9.45
N GLU A 121 5.20 -0.95 -9.52
CA GLU A 121 5.31 -1.92 -8.42
C GLU A 121 6.76 -2.17 -8.03
N ASP A 122 7.62 -2.48 -9.00
CA ASP A 122 9.03 -2.78 -8.75
C ASP A 122 9.77 -1.57 -8.18
N VAL A 123 9.41 -0.37 -8.64
CA VAL A 123 9.98 0.90 -8.15
C VAL A 123 9.55 1.13 -6.70
N PHE A 124 8.27 0.94 -6.38
CA PHE A 124 7.75 1.07 -5.03
C PHE A 124 8.38 0.04 -4.09
N LYS A 125 8.47 -1.22 -4.52
CA LYS A 125 9.10 -2.29 -3.75
C LYS A 125 10.57 -1.99 -3.45
N THR A 126 11.33 -1.63 -4.47
CA THR A 126 12.78 -1.42 -4.36
C THR A 126 13.13 -0.17 -3.57
N ASN A 127 12.37 0.92 -3.77
CA ASN A 127 12.75 2.24 -3.26
C ASN A 127 11.94 2.68 -2.04
N VAL A 128 10.86 1.99 -1.68
CA VAL A 128 10.03 2.32 -0.51
C VAL A 128 9.91 1.13 0.43
N VAL A 129 9.44 -0.03 -0.06
CA VAL A 129 9.17 -1.19 0.81
C VAL A 129 10.45 -1.74 1.43
N LEU A 130 11.46 -2.06 0.63
CA LEU A 130 12.72 -2.63 1.14
C LEU A 130 13.46 -1.67 2.07
N PRO A 131 13.63 -0.36 1.76
CA PRO A 131 14.23 0.58 2.69
C PRO A 131 13.44 0.74 3.99
N THR A 132 12.10 0.80 3.92
CA THR A 132 11.26 0.86 5.13
C THR A 132 11.45 -0.37 6.01
N TYR A 133 11.57 -1.56 5.41
CA TYR A 133 11.84 -2.79 6.13
C TYR A 133 13.23 -2.80 6.79
N ARG A 134 14.25 -2.29 6.09
CA ARG A 134 15.61 -2.13 6.65
C ARG A 134 15.62 -1.18 7.84
N LEU A 135 15.00 -0.01 7.71
CA LEU A 135 14.84 0.98 8.78
C LEU A 135 14.20 0.36 10.02
N PHE A 136 13.15 -0.44 9.83
CA PHE A 136 12.53 -1.17 10.94
C PHE A 136 13.49 -2.16 11.60
N ILE A 137 14.19 -2.99 10.83
CA ILE A 137 15.15 -3.96 11.39
C ILE A 137 16.26 -3.26 12.17
N ASP A 138 16.80 -2.18 11.64
CA ASP A 138 17.93 -1.48 12.24
C ASP A 138 17.52 -0.74 13.52
N ASP A 139 16.32 -0.15 13.55
CA ASP A 139 15.73 0.42 14.76
C ASP A 139 15.50 -0.67 15.84
N MET A 140 14.98 -1.84 15.45
CA MET A 140 14.75 -2.95 16.36
C MET A 140 16.04 -3.52 16.97
N LYS A 141 17.10 -3.65 16.16
CA LYS A 141 18.44 -4.06 16.64
C LYS A 141 18.99 -3.05 17.65
N LYS A 142 18.84 -1.75 17.39
CA LYS A 142 19.26 -0.69 18.32
C LYS A 142 18.51 -0.77 19.65
N LEU A 143 17.22 -1.10 19.61
CA LEU A 143 16.39 -1.30 20.81
C LEU A 143 16.70 -2.61 21.56
N LYS A 144 17.69 -3.40 21.12
CA LYS A 144 18.08 -4.72 21.66
C LYS A 144 16.91 -5.69 21.73
N ILE A 145 15.96 -5.56 20.82
CA ILE A 145 14.89 -6.54 20.69
C ILE A 145 15.43 -7.64 19.79
N ASN A 146 15.71 -8.82 20.35
CA ASN A 146 16.07 -9.99 19.55
C ASN A 146 14.87 -10.38 18.67
N ILE A 147 15.01 -10.16 17.37
CA ILE A 147 14.11 -10.73 16.36
C ILE A 147 14.64 -12.14 16.09
N VAL A 148 13.90 -13.16 16.57
CA VAL A 148 14.15 -14.58 16.30
C VAL A 148 13.33 -14.99 15.08
#